data_AF-A0A0K2UR82-F1
#
_entry.id   AF-A0A0K2UR82-F1
#
_cell.length_a   1.000
_cell.length_b   1.000
_cell.length_c   1.000
_cell.angle_alpha   90.00
_cell.angle_beta   90.00
_cell.angle_gamma   90.00
#
_symmetry.space_group_name_H-M   'P 1'
#
loop_
_entity.id
_entity.type
_entity.pdbx_description
1 polymer ?
#
loop_
_entity_poly.entity_id
_entity_poly.type
_entity_poly.pdbx_seq_one_letter_code
_entity_poly.pdbx_strand_id
1 'polypeptide(L)'
;MSTAPKTCPISIPELCTSKNSENVPTRLRSARLRSEYRSLATQMMSSTPKNEAFDHGSSPTGKFGRHFAVALGKRTPTSASTTSTPHVIALVGLPARGKTYISKKLSRYLNWIGVDTKVYNLGDYRRKLSHYNSHEIFDNKNEAGLRLRSKICEDSVQDAINWLETEGGEVAVIDATNTTISRRKFLYEKIVIEKGFKLFFVESICDDEKIINANIRTVKISSPDYVHFSEDQVVEDFRKRIKHYECIYETIDEEMEPNLSFMKIFNAGEKVLVHKHEGHIQSRVVYYLMNIKITPRTIYLTRHGESNHNVMRKIGGDAILTENGVNYSIQIGKYINSLNIENLSVWTSWMRRTIQTAKHINGTHERWKTLNELDVGICDGMTYEEIMEHYPNDFRARDEDKYRYRYPRGESYEDLV
;
A
#
# COMPACT_ATOMS: atom_id res chain seq x y z
N MET A 1 -38.96 40.77 12.55
CA MET A 1 -39.35 39.97 13.73
C MET A 1 -40.08 38.72 13.24
N SER A 2 -39.45 37.54 13.38
CA SER A 2 -40.03 36.19 13.28
C SER A 2 -38.85 35.21 13.35
N THR A 3 -38.36 34.89 14.56
CA THR A 3 -38.56 33.63 15.29
C THR A 3 -38.02 32.38 14.58
N ALA A 4 -36.83 31.95 15.02
CA ALA A 4 -36.36 30.57 14.91
C ALA A 4 -37.15 29.64 15.85
N PRO A 5 -37.14 28.31 15.58
CA PRO A 5 -36.76 27.38 16.65
C PRO A 5 -35.84 26.24 16.15
N LYS A 6 -34.69 26.09 16.78
CA LYS A 6 -34.33 25.05 17.80
C LYS A 6 -33.82 23.74 17.21
N THR A 7 -32.49 23.64 17.19
CA THR A 7 -31.71 22.40 17.12
C THR A 7 -31.86 21.58 18.41
N CYS A 8 -32.14 20.28 18.27
CA CYS A 8 -32.20 19.31 19.35
C CYS A 8 -30.80 18.68 19.55
N PRO A 9 -30.21 18.66 20.77
CA PRO A 9 -29.00 17.92 21.04
C PRO A 9 -29.34 16.53 21.57
N ILE A 10 -28.99 15.48 20.84
CA ILE A 10 -29.07 14.11 21.37
C ILE A 10 -27.78 13.83 22.12
N SER A 11 -27.90 13.80 23.44
CA SER A 11 -26.93 13.29 24.40
C SER A 11 -26.86 11.75 24.32
N ILE A 12 -25.65 11.22 24.22
CA ILE A 12 -25.35 9.80 24.34
C ILE A 12 -25.39 9.44 25.84
N PRO A 13 -26.14 8.42 26.30
CA PRO A 13 -26.12 8.03 27.71
C PRO A 13 -24.83 7.28 28.05
N GLU A 14 -24.11 7.78 29.06
CA GLU A 14 -23.10 7.03 29.79
C GLU A 14 -23.75 5.84 30.50
N LEU A 15 -23.38 4.61 30.13
CA LEU A 15 -23.66 3.44 30.94
C LEU A 15 -22.60 3.31 32.04
N CYS A 16 -23.07 3.47 33.29
CA CYS A 16 -22.44 2.99 34.51
C CYS A 16 -21.90 1.55 34.35
N THR A 17 -20.60 1.35 34.63
CA THR A 17 -20.09 0.06 35.10
C THR A 17 -19.47 0.25 36.47
N SER A 18 -20.16 -0.29 37.49
CA SER A 18 -19.64 -0.55 38.82
C SER A 18 -18.44 -1.50 38.76
N LYS A 19 -17.39 -1.17 39.52
CA LYS A 19 -16.19 -1.98 39.75
C LYS A 19 -16.55 -3.33 40.40
N ASN A 20 -16.04 -4.43 39.84
CA ASN A 20 -15.21 -5.39 40.58
C ASN A 20 -14.51 -6.43 39.68
N SER A 21 -13.21 -6.59 39.98
CA SER A 21 -12.26 -7.70 39.76
C SER A 21 -11.93 -8.23 38.34
N GLU A 22 -10.68 -7.92 37.95
CA GLU A 22 -9.71 -8.68 37.14
C GLU A 22 -10.03 -9.03 35.68
N ASN A 23 -9.72 -8.09 34.78
CA ASN A 23 -9.43 -8.39 33.38
C ASN A 23 -8.05 -7.82 33.01
N VAL A 24 -7.05 -8.71 32.89
CA VAL A 24 -5.72 -8.38 32.37
C VAL A 24 -5.79 -8.31 30.83
N PRO A 25 -5.24 -7.26 30.17
CA PRO A 25 -5.29 -7.13 28.72
C PRO A 25 -4.63 -8.31 27.98
N THR A 26 -5.26 -8.79 26.92
CA THR A 26 -4.87 -9.95 26.09
C THR A 26 -3.44 -9.87 25.54
N ARG A 27 -2.87 -8.66 25.37
CA ARG A 27 -1.46 -8.44 25.01
C ARG A 27 -0.48 -8.93 26.07
N LEU A 28 -0.77 -8.71 27.35
CA LEU A 28 0.07 -9.15 28.48
C LEU A 28 0.04 -10.67 28.66
N ARG A 29 -1.11 -11.32 28.41
CA ARG A 29 -1.20 -12.80 28.37
C ARG A 29 -0.38 -13.43 27.24
N SER A 30 -0.38 -12.83 26.05
CA SER A 30 0.43 -13.32 24.92
C SER A 30 1.93 -13.15 25.13
N ALA A 31 2.37 -12.08 25.81
CA ALA A 31 3.77 -11.86 26.15
C ALA A 31 4.26 -12.82 27.26
N ARG A 32 3.41 -13.11 28.26
CA ARG A 32 3.71 -14.05 29.35
C ARG A 32 3.79 -15.50 28.86
N LEU A 33 2.89 -15.90 27.95
CA LEU A 33 2.98 -17.17 27.25
C LEU A 33 4.28 -17.26 26.43
N ARG A 34 4.65 -16.21 25.68
CA ARG A 34 5.94 -16.18 24.94
C ARG A 34 7.17 -16.32 25.84
N SER A 35 7.16 -15.78 27.06
CA SER A 35 8.26 -15.97 28.01
C SER A 35 8.29 -17.38 28.61
N GLU A 36 7.14 -17.96 28.91
CA GLU A 36 7.03 -19.34 29.41
C GLU A 36 7.45 -20.37 28.34
N TYR A 37 7.06 -20.17 27.07
CA TYR A 37 7.47 -21.02 25.94
C TYR A 37 8.98 -20.93 25.63
N ARG A 38 9.59 -19.73 25.72
CA ARG A 38 11.06 -19.57 25.58
C ARG A 38 11.83 -20.30 26.68
N SER A 39 11.32 -20.29 27.91
CA SER A 39 11.93 -20.97 29.05
C SER A 39 11.92 -22.50 28.88
N LEU A 40 10.79 -23.06 28.45
CA LEU A 40 10.63 -24.50 28.19
C LEU A 40 11.50 -24.99 27.02
N ALA A 41 11.57 -24.23 25.93
CA ALA A 41 12.43 -24.55 24.78
C ALA A 41 13.92 -24.53 25.16
N THR A 42 14.34 -23.63 26.05
CA THR A 42 15.74 -23.55 26.53
C THR A 42 16.09 -24.72 27.46
N GLN A 43 15.14 -25.19 28.28
CA GLN A 43 15.33 -26.35 29.16
C GLN A 43 15.40 -27.68 28.41
N MET A 44 14.72 -27.81 27.27
CA MET A 44 14.73 -29.06 26.48
C MET A 44 15.93 -29.17 25.51
N MET A 45 16.62 -28.07 25.20
CA MET A 45 17.80 -28.09 24.31
C MET A 45 19.12 -28.45 25.02
N SER A 46 19.13 -28.66 26.34
CA SER A 46 20.32 -29.01 27.11
C SER A 46 20.57 -30.52 27.29
N SER A 47 19.67 -31.39 26.78
CA SER A 47 19.66 -32.83 27.10
C SER A 47 19.88 -33.79 25.92
N THR A 48 20.37 -33.34 24.77
CA THR A 48 20.70 -34.25 23.63
C THR A 48 22.21 -34.50 23.49
N PRO A 49 22.68 -35.78 23.43
CA PRO A 49 24.10 -36.08 23.20
C PRO A 49 24.50 -35.82 21.74
N LYS A 50 25.77 -35.45 21.52
CA LYS A 50 26.39 -35.24 20.21
C LYS A 50 27.02 -36.53 19.64
N ASN A 51 27.13 -36.55 18.30
CA ASN A 51 27.89 -37.45 17.39
C ASN A 51 27.05 -38.60 16.79
N GLU A 52 27.23 -39.06 15.53
CA GLU A 52 28.39 -39.13 14.64
C GLU A 52 28.04 -38.92 13.14
N ALA A 53 29.05 -38.61 12.34
CA ALA A 53 29.00 -38.45 10.88
C ALA A 53 29.09 -39.79 10.15
N PHE A 54 28.38 -39.93 9.01
CA PHE A 54 28.55 -41.05 8.09
C PHE A 54 28.80 -40.61 6.64
N ASP A 55 29.68 -41.39 6.01
CA ASP A 55 30.49 -41.18 4.82
C ASP A 55 29.76 -41.43 3.48
N HIS A 56 30.32 -40.89 2.40
CA HIS A 56 29.80 -40.90 1.02
C HIS A 56 30.02 -42.25 0.31
N GLY A 57 28.96 -42.79 -0.29
CA GLY A 57 29.02 -43.92 -1.25
C GLY A 57 28.37 -43.57 -2.59
N SER A 58 29.01 -43.95 -3.69
CA SER A 58 28.74 -43.51 -5.07
C SER A 58 28.20 -44.62 -5.99
N SER A 59 27.46 -44.19 -7.04
CA SER A 59 27.15 -44.85 -8.34
C SER A 59 25.99 -45.88 -8.43
N PRO A 60 25.39 -46.20 -9.61
CA PRO A 60 25.54 -45.64 -10.95
C PRO A 60 24.23 -45.26 -11.70
N THR A 61 24.43 -44.63 -12.85
CA THR A 61 23.48 -44.11 -13.84
C THR A 61 22.60 -45.16 -14.55
N GLY A 62 21.32 -44.85 -14.73
CA GLY A 62 20.41 -45.49 -15.70
C GLY A 62 19.64 -44.44 -16.51
N LYS A 63 19.89 -44.38 -17.82
CA LYS A 63 19.22 -43.51 -18.81
C LYS A 63 17.89 -44.15 -19.25
N PHE A 64 16.76 -43.44 -19.20
CA PHE A 64 15.66 -43.49 -20.21
C PHE A 64 14.60 -42.42 -19.91
N GLY A 65 14.14 -41.70 -20.95
CA GLY A 65 12.82 -41.03 -21.01
C GLY A 65 12.75 -39.54 -20.64
N ARG A 66 12.73 -38.67 -21.66
CA ARG A 66 12.56 -37.20 -21.54
C ARG A 66 11.14 -36.79 -21.14
N HIS A 67 10.99 -36.15 -19.98
CA HIS A 67 9.97 -35.12 -19.73
C HIS A 67 10.69 -33.89 -19.15
N PHE A 68 10.71 -32.78 -19.89
CA PHE A 68 11.25 -31.50 -19.42
C PHE A 68 10.27 -30.87 -18.41
N ALA A 69 10.21 -31.45 -17.21
CA ALA A 69 9.81 -30.70 -16.02
C ALA A 69 11.11 -30.15 -15.41
N VAL A 70 11.34 -28.85 -15.57
CA VAL A 70 12.46 -28.18 -14.89
C VAL A 70 12.18 -28.27 -13.39
N ALA A 71 12.97 -29.08 -12.69
CA ALA A 71 12.98 -29.08 -11.24
C ALA A 71 13.40 -27.68 -10.75
N LEU A 72 12.51 -27.00 -10.04
CA LEU A 72 12.85 -25.78 -9.30
C LEU A 72 13.82 -26.19 -8.18
N GLY A 73 15.11 -26.10 -8.47
CA GLY A 73 16.17 -26.29 -7.49
C GLY A 73 16.00 -25.34 -6.30
N LYS A 74 16.39 -25.80 -5.11
CA LYS A 74 16.43 -25.03 -3.87
C LYS A 74 17.08 -23.65 -4.11
N ARG A 75 16.28 -22.58 -4.01
CA ARG A 75 16.77 -21.20 -4.04
C ARG A 75 17.50 -20.90 -2.74
N THR A 76 18.80 -20.71 -2.80
CA THR A 76 19.55 -19.99 -1.77
C THR A 76 19.13 -18.52 -1.76
N PRO A 77 19.03 -17.85 -0.59
CA PRO A 77 18.61 -16.47 -0.48
C PRO A 77 19.77 -15.54 -0.83
N THR A 78 20.00 -15.39 -2.13
CA THR A 78 20.76 -14.26 -2.68
C THR A 78 19.82 -13.57 -3.64
N SER A 79 19.47 -12.33 -3.30
CA SER A 79 18.71 -11.33 -4.07
C SER A 79 18.25 -11.76 -5.47
N ALA A 80 16.95 -11.71 -5.72
CA ALA A 80 16.45 -11.53 -7.09
C ALA A 80 16.86 -10.14 -7.59
N SER A 81 18.13 -9.98 -7.95
CA SER A 81 18.68 -8.81 -8.62
C SER A 81 19.57 -9.32 -9.73
N THR A 82 18.98 -9.50 -10.91
CA THR A 82 19.70 -9.49 -12.18
C THR A 82 18.82 -8.78 -13.20
N THR A 83 19.09 -7.48 -13.42
CA THR A 83 18.67 -6.64 -14.57
C THR A 83 17.25 -6.04 -14.59
N SER A 84 16.82 -5.36 -13.52
CA SER A 84 15.77 -4.35 -13.60
C SER A 84 16.44 -2.97 -13.68
N THR A 85 16.39 -2.30 -14.84
CA THR A 85 16.84 -0.90 -14.94
C THR A 85 16.05 -0.06 -13.94
N PRO A 86 16.68 0.77 -13.08
CA PRO A 86 15.94 1.62 -12.14
C PRO A 86 14.92 2.52 -12.85
N HIS A 87 13.79 2.76 -12.21
CA HIS A 87 12.71 3.57 -12.77
C HIS A 87 12.54 4.87 -11.98
N VAL A 88 12.26 5.95 -12.69
CA VAL A 88 11.80 7.20 -12.12
C VAL A 88 10.42 7.51 -12.68
N ILE A 89 9.46 7.78 -11.77
CA ILE A 89 8.12 8.23 -12.11
C ILE A 89 8.03 9.71 -11.77
N ALA A 90 7.90 10.57 -12.78
CA ALA A 90 7.82 12.01 -12.59
C ALA A 90 6.38 12.49 -12.73
N LEU A 91 5.80 13.06 -11.67
CA LEU A 91 4.46 13.62 -11.75
C LEU A 91 4.45 14.97 -12.47
N VAL A 92 3.41 15.23 -13.24
CA VAL A 92 3.21 16.49 -13.99
C VAL A 92 1.80 17.03 -13.73
N GLY A 93 1.68 18.35 -13.68
CA GLY A 93 0.39 19.04 -13.67
C GLY A 93 0.33 20.18 -12.64
N LEU A 94 -0.74 20.97 -12.73
CA LEU A 94 -0.97 22.13 -11.87
C LEU A 94 -1.13 21.77 -10.38
N PRO A 95 -0.94 22.71 -9.44
CA PRO A 95 -1.27 22.49 -8.04
C PRO A 95 -2.74 22.06 -7.83
N ALA A 96 -3.02 21.34 -6.74
CA ALA A 96 -4.33 20.74 -6.41
C ALA A 96 -4.91 19.73 -7.44
N ARG A 97 -4.08 19.20 -8.35
CA ARG A 97 -4.46 18.13 -9.30
C ARG A 97 -4.10 16.73 -8.81
N GLY A 98 -4.30 16.41 -7.52
CA GLY A 98 -4.15 15.03 -7.01
C GLY A 98 -2.74 14.40 -7.03
N LYS A 99 -1.69 15.06 -7.53
CA LYS A 99 -0.33 14.50 -7.64
C LYS A 99 0.18 13.84 -6.35
N THR A 100 0.16 14.54 -5.21
CA THR A 100 0.62 13.98 -3.93
C THR A 100 -0.24 12.81 -3.44
N TYR A 101 -1.51 12.75 -3.82
CA TYR A 101 -2.35 11.58 -3.57
C TYR A 101 -1.89 10.40 -4.44
N ILE A 102 -1.67 10.65 -5.74
CA ILE A 102 -1.17 9.65 -6.70
C ILE A 102 0.19 9.12 -6.25
N SER A 103 1.17 9.98 -5.92
CA SER A 103 2.52 9.57 -5.51
C SER A 103 2.49 8.64 -4.30
N LYS A 104 1.76 9.02 -3.24
CA LYS A 104 1.65 8.23 -2.01
C LYS A 104 0.92 6.91 -2.24
N LYS A 105 -0.18 6.92 -3.01
CA LYS A 105 -0.94 5.69 -3.31
C LYS A 105 -0.17 4.75 -4.20
N LEU A 106 0.58 5.27 -5.17
CA LEU A 106 1.39 4.49 -6.08
C LEU A 106 2.60 3.88 -5.37
N SER A 107 3.35 4.67 -4.60
CA SER A 107 4.46 4.16 -3.78
C SER A 107 3.99 3.08 -2.80
N ARG A 108 2.84 3.28 -2.14
CA ARG A 108 2.28 2.24 -1.26
C ARG A 108 1.92 0.95 -2.00
N TYR A 109 1.36 1.06 -3.21
CA TYR A 109 1.03 -0.11 -4.03
C TYR A 109 2.29 -0.84 -4.48
N LEU A 110 3.27 -0.12 -5.02
CA LEU A 110 4.54 -0.70 -5.49
C LEU A 110 5.32 -1.36 -4.35
N ASN A 111 5.40 -0.75 -3.17
CA ASN A 111 6.01 -1.42 -2.02
C ASN A 111 5.21 -2.64 -1.55
N TRP A 112 3.86 -2.56 -1.59
CA TRP A 112 3.02 -3.69 -1.18
C TRP A 112 3.24 -4.92 -2.06
N ILE A 113 3.45 -4.74 -3.37
CA ILE A 113 3.75 -5.83 -4.32
C ILE A 113 5.24 -6.17 -4.41
N GLY A 114 6.06 -5.69 -3.47
CA GLY A 114 7.47 -6.04 -3.34
C GLY A 114 8.45 -5.24 -4.21
N VAL A 115 8.06 -4.09 -4.75
CA VAL A 115 8.93 -3.19 -5.52
C VAL A 115 9.37 -2.01 -4.65
N ASP A 116 10.65 -1.93 -4.30
CA ASP A 116 11.15 -0.89 -3.38
C ASP A 116 10.99 0.50 -4.00
N THR A 117 10.11 1.30 -3.40
CA THR A 117 9.66 2.57 -3.99
C THR A 117 9.65 3.73 -3.00
N LYS A 118 10.32 4.83 -3.34
CA LYS A 118 10.40 6.02 -2.49
C LYS A 118 9.88 7.28 -3.19
N VAL A 119 9.20 8.15 -2.43
CA VAL A 119 8.65 9.42 -2.93
C VAL A 119 9.56 10.58 -2.55
N TYR A 120 9.90 11.41 -3.54
CA TYR A 120 10.66 12.64 -3.41
C TYR A 120 9.73 13.83 -3.68
N ASN A 121 9.17 14.40 -2.61
CA ASN A 121 8.24 15.52 -2.71
C ASN A 121 9.00 16.85 -2.62
N LEU A 122 9.04 17.61 -3.72
CA LEU A 122 9.79 18.89 -3.76
C LEU A 122 9.25 19.94 -2.79
N GLY A 123 7.98 19.82 -2.38
CA GLY A 123 7.41 20.65 -1.32
C GLY A 123 8.09 20.44 0.04
N ASP A 124 8.50 19.21 0.35
CA ASP A 124 9.24 18.87 1.58
C ASP A 124 10.67 19.43 1.53
N TYR A 125 11.34 19.30 0.40
CA TYR A 125 12.66 19.92 0.18
C TYR A 125 12.61 21.44 0.36
N ARG A 126 11.62 22.10 -0.25
CA ARG A 126 11.42 23.55 -0.07
C ARG A 126 11.20 23.93 1.39
N ARG A 127 10.40 23.17 2.14
CA ARG A 127 10.12 23.43 3.56
C ARG A 127 11.35 23.34 4.46
N LYS A 128 12.35 22.55 4.09
CA LYS A 128 13.63 22.46 4.84
C LYS A 128 14.50 23.71 4.64
N LEU A 129 14.39 24.38 3.50
CA LEU A 129 15.25 25.51 3.13
C LEU A 129 14.62 26.87 3.43
N SER A 130 13.29 26.95 3.48
CA SER A 130 12.59 28.23 3.65
C SER A 130 11.23 28.06 4.31
N HIS A 131 10.89 28.99 5.20
CA HIS A 131 9.51 29.15 5.69
C HIS A 131 8.62 29.70 4.57
N TYR A 132 7.39 29.20 4.50
CA TYR A 132 6.42 29.64 3.51
C TYR A 132 5.71 30.90 3.98
N ASN A 133 5.88 32.00 3.24
CA ASN A 133 5.24 33.28 3.56
C ASN A 133 4.10 33.62 2.60
N SER A 134 4.28 33.38 1.30
CA SER A 134 3.34 33.82 0.25
C SER A 134 3.57 33.07 -1.05
N HIS A 135 2.54 33.04 -1.92
CA HIS A 135 2.58 32.53 -3.28
C HIS A 135 3.66 33.17 -4.18
N GLU A 136 4.23 34.33 -3.82
CA GLU A 136 5.22 35.09 -4.60
C GLU A 136 6.48 34.28 -4.97
N ILE A 137 6.86 33.28 -4.17
CA ILE A 137 7.98 32.38 -4.49
C ILE A 137 7.71 31.53 -5.75
N PHE A 138 6.45 31.43 -6.16
CA PHE A 138 5.99 30.69 -7.32
C PHE A 138 5.75 31.58 -8.54
N ASP A 139 5.81 32.90 -8.38
CA ASP A 139 5.74 33.82 -9.52
C ASP A 139 6.96 33.59 -10.42
N ASN A 140 6.73 33.49 -11.73
CA ASN A 140 7.80 33.26 -12.70
C ASN A 140 8.63 34.50 -12.99
N LYS A 141 8.13 35.69 -12.60
CA LYS A 141 8.89 36.94 -12.61
C LYS A 141 9.86 37.04 -11.42
N ASN A 142 9.68 36.22 -10.40
CA ASN A 142 10.57 36.17 -9.24
C ASN A 142 11.79 35.27 -9.52
N GLU A 143 12.88 35.88 -9.97
CA GLU A 143 14.11 35.14 -10.26
C GLU A 143 14.69 34.39 -9.07
N ALA A 144 14.64 34.97 -7.86
CA ALA A 144 15.15 34.32 -6.66
C ALA A 144 14.32 33.07 -6.32
N GLY A 145 12.99 33.16 -6.44
CA GLY A 145 12.08 32.02 -6.31
C GLY A 145 12.32 30.95 -7.38
N LEU A 146 12.59 31.35 -8.63
CA LEU A 146 12.92 30.43 -9.72
C LEU A 146 14.24 29.69 -9.47
N ARG A 147 15.30 30.40 -9.04
CA ARG A 147 16.61 29.82 -8.68
C ARG A 147 16.45 28.80 -7.54
N LEU A 148 15.74 29.18 -6.48
CA LEU A 148 15.47 28.28 -5.35
C LEU A 148 14.71 27.01 -5.78
N ARG A 149 13.64 27.15 -6.57
CA ARG A 149 12.86 26.00 -7.08
C ARG A 149 13.66 25.10 -8.02
N SER A 150 14.60 25.66 -8.76
CA SER A 150 15.48 24.88 -9.64
C SER A 150 16.50 24.10 -8.82
N LYS A 151 17.13 24.73 -7.83
CA LYS A 151 18.04 24.07 -6.89
C LYS A 151 17.36 22.92 -6.12
N ILE A 152 16.15 23.15 -5.62
CA ILE A 152 15.34 22.11 -4.96
C ILE A 152 15.08 20.92 -5.88
N CYS A 153 14.80 21.19 -7.16
CA CYS A 153 14.58 20.13 -8.14
C CYS A 153 15.85 19.31 -8.35
N GLU A 154 16.99 19.98 -8.57
CA GLU A 154 18.30 19.34 -8.72
C GLU A 154 18.64 18.46 -7.51
N ASP A 155 18.53 19.01 -6.30
CA ASP A 155 18.83 18.28 -5.07
C ASP A 155 17.92 17.05 -4.90
N SER A 156 16.61 17.20 -5.16
CA SER A 156 15.67 16.09 -5.07
C SER A 156 15.91 14.98 -6.09
N VAL A 157 16.34 15.35 -7.31
CA VAL A 157 16.66 14.39 -8.38
C VAL A 157 17.98 13.69 -8.06
N GLN A 158 18.97 14.41 -7.53
CA GLN A 158 20.23 13.83 -7.12
C GLN A 158 20.04 12.83 -5.97
N ASP A 159 19.22 13.16 -4.96
CA ASP A 159 18.91 12.23 -3.87
C ASP A 159 18.14 10.99 -4.36
N ALA A 160 17.27 11.14 -5.36
CA ALA A 160 16.59 10.02 -6.00
C ALA A 160 17.56 9.11 -6.74
N ILE A 161 18.47 9.70 -7.53
CA ILE A 161 19.51 8.96 -8.24
C ILE A 161 20.42 8.22 -7.26
N ASN A 162 20.91 8.90 -6.22
CA ASN A 162 21.82 8.30 -5.23
C ASN A 162 21.19 7.09 -4.54
N TRP A 163 19.91 7.18 -4.18
CA TRP A 163 19.17 6.07 -3.57
C TRP A 163 18.98 4.89 -4.51
N LEU A 164 18.67 5.16 -5.79
CA LEU A 164 18.55 4.11 -6.82
C LEU A 164 19.91 3.43 -7.12
N GLU A 165 21.02 4.17 -7.11
CA GLU A 165 22.36 3.63 -7.42
C GLU A 165 23.01 2.91 -6.23
N THR A 166 22.86 3.45 -5.02
CA THR A 166 23.70 3.04 -3.88
C THR A 166 22.94 2.31 -2.77
N GLU A 167 21.64 2.56 -2.63
CA GLU A 167 20.83 1.98 -1.55
C GLU A 167 19.93 0.82 -2.01
N GLY A 168 19.97 0.46 -3.30
CA GLY A 168 19.24 -0.69 -3.86
C GLY A 168 17.77 -0.42 -4.19
N GLY A 169 17.36 0.86 -4.24
CA GLY A 169 16.00 1.24 -4.61
C GLY A 169 15.65 0.89 -6.06
N GLU A 170 14.38 0.58 -6.34
CA GLU A 170 13.93 0.18 -7.69
C GLU A 170 13.15 1.28 -8.41
N VAL A 171 12.29 2.02 -7.69
CA VAL A 171 11.43 3.07 -8.25
C VAL A 171 11.47 4.35 -7.42
N ALA A 172 11.91 5.45 -8.01
CA ALA A 172 11.81 6.77 -7.38
C ALA A 172 10.62 7.56 -7.95
N VAL A 173 9.77 8.13 -7.11
CA VAL A 173 8.64 8.98 -7.53
C VAL A 173 8.96 10.44 -7.26
N ILE A 174 9.15 11.24 -8.30
CA ILE A 174 9.35 12.69 -8.20
C ILE A 174 7.99 13.39 -8.17
N ASP A 175 7.56 13.83 -6.99
CA ASP A 175 6.30 14.54 -6.76
C ASP A 175 6.52 16.06 -6.83
N ALA A 176 6.34 16.60 -8.04
CA ALA A 176 6.47 18.01 -8.38
C ALA A 176 5.43 18.43 -9.42
N THR A 177 5.40 19.72 -9.78
CA THR A 177 4.52 20.23 -10.85
C THR A 177 5.05 19.89 -12.24
N ASN A 178 6.36 20.02 -12.48
CA ASN A 178 7.03 19.68 -13.75
C ASN A 178 6.28 20.19 -15.01
N THR A 179 5.70 21.40 -14.90
CA THR A 179 4.74 21.96 -15.86
C THR A 179 5.35 22.54 -17.13
N THR A 180 6.68 22.65 -17.24
CA THR A 180 7.33 23.22 -18.44
C THR A 180 8.10 22.14 -19.20
N ILE A 181 8.20 22.30 -20.52
CA ILE A 181 9.01 21.43 -21.40
C ILE A 181 10.46 21.46 -20.94
N SER A 182 10.99 22.64 -20.60
CA SER A 182 12.37 22.80 -20.10
C SER A 182 12.66 21.96 -18.86
N ARG A 183 11.71 21.86 -17.93
CA ARG A 183 11.87 21.06 -16.71
C ARG A 183 11.84 19.57 -17.02
N ARG A 184 10.96 19.13 -17.92
CA ARG A 184 10.87 17.72 -18.32
C ARG A 184 12.09 17.27 -19.13
N LYS A 185 12.61 18.15 -19.99
CA LYS A 185 13.89 17.95 -20.70
C LYS A 185 15.05 17.76 -19.73
N PHE A 186 15.17 18.60 -18.71
CA PHE A 186 16.18 18.43 -17.65
C PHE A 186 16.07 17.05 -16.97
N LEU A 187 14.86 16.62 -16.61
CA LEU A 187 14.65 15.30 -16.01
C LEU A 187 15.05 14.17 -16.96
N TYR A 188 14.69 14.27 -18.24
CA TYR A 188 15.07 13.29 -19.26
C TYR A 188 16.58 13.20 -19.44
N GLU A 189 17.28 14.35 -19.53
CA GLU A 189 18.74 14.39 -19.65
C GLU A 189 19.41 13.76 -18.42
N LYS A 190 19.00 14.13 -17.21
CA LYS A 190 19.58 13.58 -15.96
C LYS A 190 19.30 12.09 -15.74
N ILE A 191 18.08 11.65 -16.01
CA ILE A 191 17.63 10.31 -15.63
C ILE A 191 17.90 9.31 -16.75
N VAL A 192 17.58 9.67 -17.99
CA VAL A 192 17.66 8.75 -19.13
C VAL A 192 19.03 8.83 -19.78
N ILE A 193 19.49 10.03 -20.15
CA ILE A 193 20.74 10.18 -20.92
C ILE A 193 21.98 9.96 -20.05
N GLU A 194 22.05 10.62 -18.89
CA GLU A 194 23.23 10.53 -18.01
C GLU A 194 23.27 9.21 -17.22
N LYS A 195 22.12 8.69 -16.77
CA LYS A 195 22.05 7.53 -15.86
C LYS A 195 21.57 6.24 -16.50
N GLY A 196 20.96 6.30 -17.69
CA GLY A 196 20.40 5.12 -18.35
C GLY A 196 19.17 4.53 -17.65
N PHE A 197 18.54 5.28 -16.73
CA PHE A 197 17.33 4.86 -16.04
C PHE A 197 16.09 5.00 -16.92
N LYS A 198 15.01 4.31 -16.56
CA LYS A 198 13.71 4.49 -17.21
C LYS A 198 12.97 5.67 -16.59
N LEU A 199 12.39 6.54 -17.41
CA LEU A 199 11.61 7.68 -16.96
C LEU A 199 10.17 7.57 -17.48
N PHE A 200 9.20 7.61 -16.58
CA PHE A 200 7.78 7.59 -16.92
C PHE A 200 7.06 8.80 -16.32
N PHE A 201 6.48 9.65 -17.15
CA PHE A 201 5.72 10.79 -16.67
C PHE A 201 4.27 10.42 -16.38
N VAL A 202 3.71 10.92 -15.28
CA VAL A 202 2.28 10.80 -14.96
C VAL A 202 1.71 12.20 -14.81
N GLU A 203 1.02 12.65 -15.84
CA GLU A 203 0.38 13.96 -15.89
C GLU A 203 -1.07 13.88 -15.41
N SER A 204 -1.41 14.67 -14.38
CA SER A 204 -2.79 14.80 -13.92
C SER A 204 -3.39 16.13 -14.38
N ILE A 205 -4.38 16.02 -15.27
CA ILE A 205 -5.11 17.13 -15.86
C ILE A 205 -6.52 17.11 -15.29
N CYS A 206 -6.95 18.21 -14.68
CA CYS A 206 -8.32 18.35 -14.21
C CYS A 206 -8.80 19.79 -14.34
N ASP A 207 -9.95 19.96 -14.95
CA ASP A 207 -10.68 21.22 -15.13
C ASP A 207 -11.99 21.25 -14.32
N ASP A 208 -12.37 20.15 -13.67
CA ASP A 208 -13.51 20.12 -12.74
C ASP A 208 -13.23 20.93 -11.45
N GLU A 209 -13.85 22.11 -11.38
CA GLU A 209 -13.82 23.01 -10.23
C GLU A 209 -14.23 22.34 -8.91
N LYS A 210 -15.15 21.38 -8.91
CA LYS A 210 -15.56 20.69 -7.66
C LYS A 210 -14.40 19.87 -7.11
N ILE A 211 -13.69 19.14 -7.97
CA ILE A 211 -12.52 18.33 -7.59
C ILE A 211 -11.39 19.24 -7.12
N ILE A 212 -11.14 20.34 -7.82
CA ILE A 212 -10.10 21.30 -7.49
C ILE A 212 -10.36 21.93 -6.11
N ASN A 213 -11.57 22.45 -5.89
CA ASN A 213 -11.93 23.07 -4.62
C ASN A 213 -11.92 22.07 -3.45
N ALA A 214 -12.36 20.83 -3.67
CA ALA A 214 -12.26 19.76 -2.67
C ALA A 214 -10.78 19.47 -2.31
N ASN A 215 -9.91 19.34 -3.31
CA ASN A 215 -8.48 19.08 -3.08
C ASN A 215 -7.78 20.21 -2.34
N ILE A 216 -8.12 21.47 -2.62
CA ILE A 216 -7.59 22.63 -1.88
C ILE A 216 -8.01 22.53 -0.41
N ARG A 217 -9.28 22.31 -0.13
CA ARG A 217 -9.79 22.23 1.24
C ARG A 217 -9.19 21.05 2.01
N THR A 218 -9.23 19.84 1.46
CA THR A 218 -8.83 18.64 2.21
C THR A 218 -7.32 18.54 2.44
N VAL A 219 -6.50 18.89 1.43
CA VAL A 219 -5.06 18.60 1.46
C VAL A 219 -4.22 19.83 1.79
N LYS A 220 -4.73 21.05 1.56
CA LYS A 220 -3.92 22.27 1.70
C LYS A 220 -4.22 23.06 2.96
N ILE A 221 -5.43 22.98 3.51
CA ILE A 221 -5.71 23.52 4.85
C ILE A 221 -4.86 22.81 5.91
N SER A 222 -4.64 21.50 5.76
CA SER A 222 -3.79 20.69 6.66
C SER A 222 -2.29 20.72 6.33
N SER A 223 -1.88 21.50 5.34
CA SER A 223 -0.48 21.57 4.91
C SER A 223 0.37 22.37 5.91
N PRO A 224 1.61 21.94 6.21
CA PRO A 224 2.53 22.70 7.08
C PRO A 224 2.81 24.13 6.59
N ASP A 225 2.63 24.37 5.29
CA ASP A 225 2.77 25.70 4.68
C ASP A 225 1.78 26.73 5.23
N TYR A 226 0.63 26.31 5.77
CA TYR A 226 -0.51 27.18 6.06
C TYR A 226 -0.95 27.19 7.53
N VAL A 227 -0.09 26.72 8.45
CA VAL A 227 -0.41 26.58 9.89
C VAL A 227 -0.92 27.88 10.53
N HIS A 228 -0.48 29.03 10.03
CA HIS A 228 -0.84 30.36 10.57
C HIS A 228 -1.84 31.14 9.71
N PHE A 229 -2.44 30.52 8.70
CA PHE A 229 -3.35 31.17 7.77
C PHE A 229 -4.81 30.84 8.15
N SER A 230 -5.72 31.78 7.95
CA SER A 230 -7.16 31.47 7.97
C SER A 230 -7.55 30.68 6.71
N GLU A 231 -8.66 29.94 6.76
CA GLU A 231 -9.13 29.14 5.61
C GLU A 231 -9.28 30.00 4.33
N ASP A 232 -9.85 31.19 4.45
CA ASP A 232 -10.02 32.12 3.32
C ASP A 232 -8.67 32.59 2.75
N GLN A 233 -7.69 32.87 3.62
CA GLN A 233 -6.34 33.25 3.20
C GLN A 233 -5.62 32.09 2.49
N VAL A 234 -5.80 30.85 2.96
CA VAL A 234 -5.24 29.66 2.29
C VAL A 234 -5.81 29.51 0.90
N VAL A 235 -7.14 29.61 0.75
CA VAL A 235 -7.81 29.46 -0.54
C VAL A 235 -7.34 30.55 -1.51
N GLU A 236 -7.26 31.80 -1.07
CA GLU A 236 -6.85 32.92 -1.92
C GLU A 236 -5.37 32.82 -2.34
N ASP A 237 -4.45 32.56 -1.39
CA ASP A 237 -3.03 32.36 -1.68
C ASP A 237 -2.81 31.19 -2.65
N PHE A 238 -3.52 30.07 -2.41
CA PHE A 238 -3.37 28.89 -3.24
C PHE A 238 -3.94 29.08 -4.65
N ARG A 239 -5.03 29.84 -4.81
CA ARG A 239 -5.56 30.23 -6.13
C ARG A 239 -4.57 31.09 -6.91
N LYS A 240 -3.94 32.08 -6.27
CA LYS A 240 -2.88 32.88 -6.91
C LYS A 240 -1.67 32.02 -7.29
N ARG A 241 -1.28 31.09 -6.43
CA ARG A 241 -0.26 30.09 -6.74
C ARG A 241 -0.61 29.26 -7.98
N ILE A 242 -1.86 28.80 -8.12
CA ILE A 242 -2.29 28.07 -9.32
C ILE A 242 -2.14 28.95 -10.57
N LYS A 243 -2.61 30.20 -10.52
CA LYS A 243 -2.49 31.16 -11.64
C LYS A 243 -1.05 31.35 -12.11
N HIS A 244 -0.09 31.43 -11.18
CA HIS A 244 1.33 31.52 -11.54
C HIS A 244 1.82 30.32 -12.36
N TYR A 245 1.32 29.11 -12.07
CA TYR A 245 1.66 27.92 -12.87
C TYR A 245 0.87 27.85 -14.18
N GLU A 246 -0.39 28.29 -14.21
CA GLU A 246 -1.21 28.32 -15.43
C GLU A 246 -0.56 29.17 -16.54
N CYS A 247 0.07 30.30 -16.19
CA CYS A 247 0.73 31.18 -17.15
C CYS A 247 1.90 30.54 -17.91
N ILE A 248 2.45 29.42 -17.43
CA ILE A 248 3.62 28.75 -18.02
C ILE A 248 3.39 27.26 -18.25
N TYR A 249 2.16 26.78 -18.06
CA TYR A 249 1.89 25.35 -18.13
C TYR A 249 1.85 24.88 -19.58
N GLU A 250 2.79 24.01 -19.92
CA GLU A 250 2.88 23.31 -21.19
C GLU A 250 2.56 21.84 -20.92
N THR A 251 1.37 21.39 -21.32
CA THR A 251 1.00 19.97 -21.21
C THR A 251 1.99 19.12 -22.01
N ILE A 252 2.23 17.88 -21.59
CA ILE A 252 3.10 16.98 -22.37
C ILE A 252 2.52 16.83 -23.78
N ASP A 253 3.33 16.83 -24.83
CA ASP A 253 2.83 16.68 -26.20
C ASP A 253 3.64 15.64 -26.97
N GLU A 254 2.95 14.80 -27.76
CA GLU A 254 3.55 13.66 -28.46
C GLU A 254 4.47 14.09 -29.62
N GLU A 255 4.19 15.24 -30.24
CA GLU A 255 4.97 15.76 -31.36
C GLU A 255 6.15 16.60 -30.86
N MET A 256 5.93 17.39 -29.82
CA MET A 256 6.97 18.26 -29.24
C MET A 256 7.97 17.49 -28.36
N GLU A 257 7.52 16.41 -27.69
CA GLU A 257 8.33 15.61 -26.78
C GLU A 257 8.28 14.11 -27.12
N PRO A 258 8.61 13.70 -28.37
CA PRO A 258 8.34 12.35 -28.89
C PRO A 258 9.14 11.24 -28.21
N ASN A 259 10.17 11.58 -27.44
CA ASN A 259 11.02 10.62 -26.75
C ASN A 259 10.51 10.25 -25.35
N LEU A 260 9.44 10.90 -24.87
CA LEU A 260 8.95 10.68 -23.51
C LEU A 260 7.97 9.51 -23.44
N SER A 261 8.12 8.67 -22.42
CA SER A 261 7.11 7.71 -21.99
C SER A 261 6.20 8.37 -20.95
N PHE A 262 4.88 8.36 -21.16
CA PHE A 262 3.98 9.05 -20.25
C PHE A 262 2.56 8.50 -20.22
N MET A 263 1.84 8.84 -19.14
CA MET A 263 0.40 8.69 -19.00
C MET A 263 -0.22 10.04 -18.65
N LYS A 264 -1.30 10.41 -19.33
CA LYS A 264 -2.18 11.52 -18.94
C LYS A 264 -3.46 10.98 -18.32
N ILE A 265 -3.82 11.52 -17.16
CA ILE A 265 -5.06 11.20 -16.44
C ILE A 265 -5.90 12.46 -16.42
N PHE A 266 -7.04 12.42 -17.12
CA PHE A 266 -7.99 13.52 -17.21
C PHE A 266 -9.12 13.31 -16.19
N ASN A 267 -9.48 14.38 -15.48
CA ASN A 267 -10.63 14.46 -14.58
C ASN A 267 -10.79 13.24 -13.68
N ALA A 268 -9.78 13.01 -12.83
CA ALA A 268 -9.80 11.92 -11.86
C ALA A 268 -9.99 10.50 -12.45
N GLY A 269 -9.62 10.31 -13.72
CA GLY A 269 -9.64 9.00 -14.39
C GLY A 269 -10.79 8.81 -15.38
N GLU A 270 -11.54 9.86 -15.72
CA GLU A 270 -12.57 9.82 -16.78
C GLU A 270 -11.99 9.44 -18.15
N LYS A 271 -10.80 9.97 -18.46
CA LYS A 271 -10.03 9.59 -19.66
C LYS A 271 -8.58 9.36 -19.27
N VAL A 272 -7.97 8.38 -19.90
CA VAL A 272 -6.53 8.12 -19.83
C VAL A 272 -5.94 8.08 -21.23
N LEU A 273 -4.72 8.59 -21.36
CA LEU A 273 -3.90 8.45 -22.56
C LEU A 273 -2.55 7.90 -22.12
N VAL A 274 -2.05 6.88 -22.81
CA VAL A 274 -0.76 6.24 -22.49
C VAL A 274 0.08 6.23 -23.75
N HIS A 275 1.30 6.74 -23.67
CA HIS A 275 2.25 6.84 -24.77
C HIS A 275 3.56 6.17 -24.38
N LYS A 276 4.05 5.24 -25.23
CA LYS A 276 5.35 4.57 -25.12
C LYS A 276 5.72 4.04 -23.72
N HIS A 277 4.76 3.47 -22.98
CA HIS A 277 5.13 2.79 -21.73
C HIS A 277 6.01 1.56 -22.04
N GLU A 278 7.02 1.32 -21.20
CA GLU A 278 8.00 0.26 -21.38
C GLU A 278 8.09 -0.66 -20.16
N GLY A 279 8.10 -1.96 -20.44
CA GLY A 279 8.34 -2.98 -19.42
C GLY A 279 7.19 -3.19 -18.43
N HIS A 280 7.42 -4.14 -17.52
CA HIS A 280 6.40 -4.61 -16.58
C HIS A 280 6.00 -3.54 -15.54
N ILE A 281 6.97 -2.74 -15.04
CA ILE A 281 6.70 -1.77 -13.97
C ILE A 281 5.77 -0.67 -14.48
N GLN A 282 6.08 -0.06 -15.63
CA GLN A 282 5.23 1.00 -16.19
C GLN A 282 3.84 0.48 -16.57
N SER A 283 3.75 -0.75 -17.10
CA SER A 283 2.46 -1.41 -17.40
C SER A 283 1.60 -1.56 -16.12
N ARG A 284 2.20 -1.97 -15.00
CA ARG A 284 1.50 -2.06 -13.71
C ARG A 284 1.11 -0.71 -13.15
N VAL A 285 1.97 0.31 -13.30
CA VAL A 285 1.65 1.69 -12.92
C VAL A 285 0.42 2.17 -13.68
N VAL A 286 0.40 2.00 -15.01
CA VAL A 286 -0.74 2.35 -15.87
C VAL A 286 -2.00 1.61 -15.40
N TYR A 287 -1.94 0.29 -15.27
CA TYR A 287 -3.07 -0.53 -14.82
C TYR A 287 -3.60 -0.07 -13.45
N TYR A 288 -2.72 0.16 -12.49
CA TYR A 288 -3.12 0.62 -11.16
C TYR A 288 -3.81 1.98 -11.22
N LEU A 289 -3.21 2.95 -11.92
CA LEU A 289 -3.74 4.31 -12.03
C LEU A 289 -5.05 4.41 -12.82
N MET A 290 -5.29 3.49 -13.76
CA MET A 290 -6.62 3.35 -14.41
C MET A 290 -7.71 2.91 -13.44
N ASN A 291 -7.34 2.20 -12.37
CA ASN A 291 -8.28 1.60 -11.41
C ASN A 291 -8.42 2.39 -10.10
N ILE A 292 -7.56 3.39 -9.84
CA ILE A 292 -7.73 4.22 -8.65
C ILE A 292 -8.99 5.09 -8.81
N LYS A 293 -9.74 5.26 -7.72
CA LYS A 293 -10.82 6.25 -7.65
C LYS A 293 -10.50 7.26 -6.57
N ILE A 294 -10.73 8.52 -6.88
CA ILE A 294 -10.53 9.65 -5.97
C ILE A 294 -11.81 9.94 -5.17
N THR A 295 -12.95 9.38 -5.60
CA THR A 295 -14.22 9.50 -4.88
C THR A 295 -14.12 8.91 -3.48
N PRO A 296 -14.58 9.65 -2.44
CA PRO A 296 -14.65 9.12 -1.08
C PRO A 296 -15.48 7.85 -1.04
N ARG A 297 -14.97 6.82 -0.36
CA ARG A 297 -15.66 5.55 -0.16
C ARG A 297 -15.20 4.91 1.15
N THR A 298 -16.07 4.10 1.72
CA THR A 298 -15.80 3.36 2.96
C THR A 298 -15.68 1.88 2.64
N ILE A 299 -14.60 1.26 3.13
CA ILE A 299 -14.38 -0.19 3.00
C ILE A 299 -14.47 -0.77 4.41
N TYR A 300 -15.40 -1.71 4.62
CA TYR A 300 -15.55 -2.44 5.87
C TYR A 300 -14.83 -3.77 5.76
N LEU A 301 -13.93 -4.06 6.70
CA LEU A 301 -13.23 -5.33 6.77
C LEU A 301 -13.56 -6.00 8.10
N THR A 302 -14.00 -7.25 8.03
CA THR A 302 -14.17 -8.10 9.20
C THR A 302 -13.78 -9.54 8.87
N ARG A 303 -13.37 -10.29 9.88
CA ARG A 303 -13.22 -11.75 9.76
C ARG A 303 -14.60 -12.40 9.78
N HIS A 304 -14.62 -13.69 9.42
CA HIS A 304 -15.78 -14.52 9.75
C HIS A 304 -16.04 -14.53 11.26
N GLY A 305 -17.29 -14.79 11.65
CA GLY A 305 -17.64 -15.10 13.04
C GLY A 305 -16.85 -16.31 13.56
N GLU A 306 -16.84 -16.49 14.87
CA GLU A 306 -16.13 -17.62 15.49
C GLU A 306 -16.58 -18.96 14.88
N SER A 307 -15.60 -19.80 14.50
CA SER A 307 -15.82 -21.13 13.92
C SER A 307 -15.40 -22.24 14.88
N ASN A 308 -15.86 -23.47 14.65
CA ASN A 308 -15.51 -24.63 15.48
C ASN A 308 -13.99 -24.84 15.56
N HIS A 309 -13.26 -24.59 14.46
CA HIS A 309 -11.79 -24.64 14.46
C HIS A 309 -11.16 -23.56 15.34
N ASN A 310 -11.77 -22.37 15.47
CA ASN A 310 -11.25 -21.34 16.37
C ASN A 310 -11.35 -21.79 17.84
N VAL A 311 -12.47 -22.40 18.23
CA VAL A 311 -12.66 -22.95 19.58
C VAL A 311 -11.66 -24.07 19.86
N MET A 312 -11.44 -24.94 18.88
CA MET A 312 -10.44 -26.03 18.95
C MET A 312 -8.99 -25.55 18.76
N ARG A 313 -8.76 -24.26 18.48
CA ARG A 313 -7.45 -23.67 18.14
C ARG A 313 -6.75 -24.32 16.94
N LYS A 314 -7.52 -24.87 16.01
CA LYS A 314 -7.05 -25.45 14.76
C LYS A 314 -6.91 -24.38 13.68
N ILE A 315 -5.86 -24.48 12.86
CA ILE A 315 -5.64 -23.61 11.70
C ILE A 315 -6.21 -24.26 10.43
N GLY A 316 -6.50 -23.41 9.43
CA GLY A 316 -7.06 -23.84 8.15
C GLY A 316 -8.45 -24.48 8.23
N GLY A 317 -8.72 -25.39 7.29
CA GLY A 317 -9.96 -26.12 7.11
C GLY A 317 -11.13 -25.27 6.61
N ASP A 318 -12.31 -25.89 6.56
CA ASP A 318 -13.56 -25.27 6.12
C ASP A 318 -14.67 -25.39 7.19
N ALA A 319 -14.29 -25.13 8.44
CA ALA A 319 -15.22 -25.25 9.58
C ALA A 319 -16.40 -24.27 9.48
N ILE A 320 -17.54 -24.69 10.01
CA ILE A 320 -18.74 -23.87 10.19
C ILE A 320 -18.63 -22.96 11.43
N LEU A 321 -19.52 -21.96 11.50
CA LEU A 321 -19.66 -21.09 12.66
C LEU A 321 -20.14 -21.83 13.91
N THR A 322 -19.68 -21.36 15.07
CA THR A 322 -20.23 -21.71 16.39
C THR A 322 -21.54 -20.94 16.62
N GLU A 323 -22.25 -21.23 17.72
CA GLU A 323 -23.41 -20.43 18.13
C GLU A 323 -23.05 -18.94 18.31
N ASN A 324 -21.89 -18.66 18.93
CA ASN A 324 -21.35 -17.31 19.04
C ASN A 324 -21.06 -16.69 17.67
N GLY A 325 -20.50 -17.46 16.74
CA GLY A 325 -20.27 -17.02 15.36
C GLY A 325 -21.57 -16.69 14.62
N VAL A 326 -22.62 -17.49 14.81
CA VAL A 326 -23.96 -17.22 14.27
C VAL A 326 -24.54 -15.95 14.89
N ASN A 327 -24.45 -15.78 16.21
CA ASN A 327 -24.88 -14.55 16.88
C ASN A 327 -24.14 -13.33 16.32
N TYR A 328 -22.82 -13.43 16.12
CA TYR A 328 -22.03 -12.39 15.46
C TYR A 328 -22.55 -12.08 14.04
N SER A 329 -22.84 -13.10 13.22
CA SER A 329 -23.38 -12.93 11.86
C SER A 329 -24.68 -12.13 11.84
N ILE A 330 -25.54 -12.33 12.83
CA ILE A 330 -26.81 -11.60 12.97
C ILE A 330 -26.54 -10.15 13.37
N GLN A 331 -25.64 -9.91 14.33
CA GLN A 331 -25.34 -8.57 14.82
C GLN A 331 -24.62 -7.73 13.76
N ILE A 332 -23.64 -8.30 13.04
CA ILE A 332 -22.96 -7.58 11.95
C ILE A 332 -23.92 -7.29 10.79
N GLY A 333 -24.83 -8.23 10.47
CA GLY A 333 -25.92 -7.99 9.53
C GLY A 333 -26.79 -6.81 9.92
N LYS A 334 -27.28 -6.79 11.16
CA LYS A 334 -28.08 -5.68 11.71
C LYS A 334 -27.32 -4.34 11.64
N TYR A 335 -26.06 -4.34 12.08
CA TYR A 335 -25.24 -3.13 12.07
C TYR A 335 -25.05 -2.59 10.66
N ILE A 336 -24.56 -3.40 9.71
CA ILE A 336 -24.30 -2.94 8.34
C ILE A 336 -25.60 -2.51 7.64
N ASN A 337 -26.69 -3.26 7.80
CA ASN A 337 -27.97 -2.89 7.19
C ASN A 337 -28.51 -1.57 7.76
N SER A 338 -28.29 -1.27 9.05
CA SER A 338 -28.71 -0.01 9.68
C SER A 338 -28.01 1.23 9.10
N LEU A 339 -26.85 1.05 8.45
CA LEU A 339 -26.11 2.13 7.80
C LEU A 339 -26.76 2.56 6.47
N ASN A 340 -27.73 1.79 5.94
CA ASN A 340 -28.45 2.08 4.69
C ASN A 340 -27.51 2.44 3.52
N ILE A 341 -26.43 1.65 3.36
CA ILE A 341 -25.42 1.89 2.32
C ILE A 341 -26.00 1.52 0.95
N GLU A 342 -26.10 2.50 0.06
CA GLU A 342 -26.53 2.30 -1.32
C GLU A 342 -25.50 1.44 -2.09
N ASN A 343 -25.99 0.50 -2.92
CA ASN A 343 -25.17 -0.35 -3.78
C ASN A 343 -24.05 -1.11 -3.03
N LEU A 344 -24.30 -1.53 -1.79
CA LEU A 344 -23.35 -2.30 -0.99
C LEU A 344 -22.98 -3.62 -1.68
N SER A 345 -21.68 -3.78 -1.96
CA SER A 345 -21.09 -5.04 -2.41
C SER A 345 -20.47 -5.78 -1.23
N VAL A 346 -20.86 -7.05 -1.04
CA VAL A 346 -20.43 -7.90 0.07
C VAL A 346 -19.56 -9.02 -0.48
N TRP A 347 -18.27 -8.99 -0.15
CA TRP A 347 -17.32 -9.97 -0.62
C TRP A 347 -17.00 -10.99 0.47
N THR A 348 -17.01 -12.27 0.08
CA THR A 348 -16.66 -13.39 0.95
C THR A 348 -15.59 -14.25 0.29
N SER A 349 -14.89 -15.02 1.10
CA SER A 349 -14.10 -16.14 0.59
C SER A 349 -15.00 -17.29 0.13
N TRP A 350 -14.42 -18.38 -0.34
CA TRP A 350 -15.18 -19.59 -0.65
C TRP A 350 -15.44 -20.46 0.60
N MET A 351 -14.95 -20.06 1.77
CA MET A 351 -15.06 -20.83 3.00
C MET A 351 -16.42 -20.65 3.67
N ARG A 352 -17.01 -21.74 4.16
CA ARG A 352 -18.36 -21.77 4.77
C ARG A 352 -18.54 -20.71 5.84
N ARG A 353 -17.54 -20.51 6.69
CA ARG A 353 -17.57 -19.51 7.78
C ARG A 353 -17.75 -18.07 7.30
N THR A 354 -17.13 -17.65 6.20
CA THR A 354 -17.30 -16.28 5.69
C THR A 354 -18.67 -16.11 5.03
N ILE A 355 -19.13 -17.13 4.29
CA ILE A 355 -20.45 -17.17 3.67
C ILE A 355 -21.57 -17.14 4.72
N GLN A 356 -21.45 -17.95 5.78
CA GLN A 356 -22.40 -17.96 6.89
C GLN A 356 -22.42 -16.61 7.63
N THR A 357 -21.26 -15.96 7.79
CA THR A 357 -21.16 -14.66 8.46
C THR A 357 -21.89 -13.56 7.67
N ALA A 358 -21.76 -13.58 6.34
CA ALA A 358 -22.36 -12.58 5.47
C ALA A 358 -23.88 -12.77 5.28
N LYS A 359 -24.46 -13.92 5.67
CA LYS A 359 -25.84 -14.33 5.40
C LYS A 359 -26.90 -13.25 5.69
N HIS A 360 -26.70 -12.43 6.72
CA HIS A 360 -27.67 -11.43 7.18
C HIS A 360 -27.38 -10.01 6.69
N ILE A 361 -26.38 -9.82 5.83
CA ILE A 361 -26.04 -8.52 5.24
C ILE A 361 -26.77 -8.37 3.91
N ASN A 362 -27.50 -7.27 3.73
CA ASN A 362 -28.16 -6.91 2.49
C ASN A 362 -27.13 -6.42 1.45
N GLY A 363 -27.42 -6.61 0.16
CA GLY A 363 -26.55 -6.15 -0.93
C GLY A 363 -26.17 -7.28 -1.89
N THR A 364 -25.25 -6.98 -2.80
CA THR A 364 -24.78 -7.95 -3.80
C THR A 364 -23.67 -8.80 -3.21
N HIS A 365 -23.86 -10.12 -3.17
CA HIS A 365 -22.88 -11.06 -2.61
C HIS A 365 -22.00 -11.66 -3.71
N GLU A 366 -20.69 -11.57 -3.51
CA GLU A 366 -19.70 -12.15 -4.41
C GLU A 366 -18.70 -13.03 -3.64
N ARG A 367 -18.30 -14.15 -4.25
CA ARG A 367 -17.37 -15.11 -3.65
C ARG A 367 -16.06 -15.10 -4.40
N TRP A 368 -15.00 -14.76 -3.70
CA TRP A 368 -13.67 -14.63 -4.26
C TRP A 368 -12.77 -15.72 -3.69
N LYS A 369 -12.29 -16.62 -4.55
CA LYS A 369 -11.38 -17.69 -4.12
C LYS A 369 -10.07 -17.13 -3.57
N THR A 370 -9.64 -15.98 -4.09
CA THR A 370 -8.46 -15.22 -3.64
C THR A 370 -8.62 -14.60 -2.25
N LEU A 371 -9.83 -14.59 -1.66
CA LEU A 371 -10.05 -14.19 -0.27
C LEU A 371 -10.00 -15.37 0.71
N ASN A 372 -9.69 -16.59 0.23
CA ASN A 372 -9.49 -17.72 1.11
C ASN A 372 -8.36 -17.44 2.11
N GLU A 373 -8.48 -18.02 3.30
CA GLU A 373 -7.40 -17.99 4.28
C GLU A 373 -6.16 -18.69 3.72
N LEU A 374 -4.99 -18.22 4.16
CA LEU A 374 -3.68 -18.77 3.80
C LEU A 374 -3.67 -20.30 3.89
N ASP A 375 -3.22 -20.96 2.81
CA ASP A 375 -3.09 -22.42 2.76
C ASP A 375 -1.93 -22.87 3.64
N VAL A 376 -2.24 -23.63 4.69
CA VAL A 376 -1.26 -24.14 5.65
C VAL A 376 -0.73 -25.53 5.26
N GLY A 377 -1.11 -26.04 4.09
CA GLY A 377 -0.59 -27.26 3.51
C GLY A 377 -0.76 -28.48 4.42
N ILE A 378 0.35 -29.16 4.73
CA ILE A 378 0.32 -30.35 5.59
C ILE A 378 -0.10 -30.08 7.04
N CYS A 379 -0.13 -28.80 7.47
CA CYS A 379 -0.54 -28.39 8.81
C CYS A 379 -2.05 -28.11 8.90
N ASP A 380 -2.83 -28.39 7.85
CA ASP A 380 -4.26 -28.14 7.82
C ASP A 380 -5.03 -28.93 8.88
N GLY A 381 -5.87 -28.25 9.66
CA GLY A 381 -6.65 -28.85 10.74
C GLY A 381 -5.85 -29.17 12.01
N MET A 382 -4.58 -28.77 12.11
CA MET A 382 -3.76 -28.93 13.30
C MET A 382 -3.84 -27.72 14.24
N THR A 383 -3.58 -27.95 15.52
CA THR A 383 -3.28 -26.91 16.50
C THR A 383 -1.81 -26.49 16.40
N TYR A 384 -1.46 -25.34 16.98
CA TYR A 384 -0.06 -24.91 17.00
C TYR A 384 0.82 -25.84 17.86
N GLU A 385 0.24 -26.42 18.91
CA GLU A 385 0.89 -27.40 19.77
C GLU A 385 1.22 -28.68 19.00
N GLU A 386 0.26 -29.20 18.20
CA GLU A 386 0.49 -30.35 17.32
C GLU A 386 1.55 -30.06 16.26
N ILE A 387 1.57 -28.86 15.67
CA ILE A 387 2.61 -28.48 14.69
C ILE A 387 3.99 -28.41 15.35
N MET A 388 4.08 -27.90 16.57
CA MET A 388 5.34 -27.84 17.30
C MET A 388 5.89 -29.25 17.63
N GLU A 389 5.01 -30.19 17.96
CA GLU A 389 5.39 -31.58 18.26
C GLU A 389 5.79 -32.35 16.99
N HIS A 390 4.99 -32.26 15.92
CA HIS A 390 5.21 -33.03 14.68
C HIS A 390 6.22 -32.39 13.72
N TYR A 391 6.28 -31.05 13.69
CA TYR A 391 7.11 -30.26 12.77
C TYR A 391 7.88 -29.13 13.50
N PRO A 392 8.75 -29.45 14.47
CA PRO A 392 9.44 -28.44 15.30
C PRO A 392 10.34 -27.50 14.49
N ASN A 393 10.95 -28.00 13.41
CA ASN A 393 11.79 -27.19 12.53
C ASN A 393 10.98 -26.15 11.75
N ASP A 394 9.82 -26.56 11.21
CA ASP A 394 8.89 -25.69 10.49
C ASP A 394 8.27 -24.64 11.44
N PHE A 395 7.91 -25.06 12.67
CA PHE A 395 7.42 -24.13 13.70
C PHE A 395 8.45 -23.03 13.98
N ARG A 396 9.73 -23.40 14.18
CA ARG A 396 10.82 -22.43 14.41
C ARG A 396 11.07 -21.56 13.18
N ALA A 397 11.15 -22.14 11.98
CA ALA A 397 11.41 -21.39 10.75
C ALA A 397 10.32 -20.34 10.49
N ARG A 398 9.06 -20.67 10.79
CA ARG A 398 7.95 -19.72 10.73
C ARG A 398 8.07 -18.59 11.76
N ASP A 399 8.54 -18.89 12.96
CA ASP A 399 8.73 -17.86 13.99
C ASP A 399 9.92 -16.93 13.68
N GLU A 400 10.93 -17.43 12.97
CA GLU A 400 12.11 -16.66 12.52
C GLU A 400 11.78 -15.67 11.39
N ASP A 401 11.09 -16.12 10.32
CA ASP A 401 10.60 -15.25 9.24
C ASP A 401 9.18 -15.62 8.84
N LYS A 402 8.21 -15.14 9.61
CA LYS A 402 6.79 -15.42 9.39
C LYS A 402 6.28 -14.95 8.03
N TYR A 403 6.87 -13.89 7.45
CA TYR A 403 6.40 -13.33 6.20
C TYR A 403 6.78 -14.22 5.01
N ARG A 404 8.06 -14.63 4.95
CA ARG A 404 8.59 -15.43 3.83
C ARG A 404 8.49 -16.94 4.03
N TYR A 405 8.32 -17.40 5.27
CA TYR A 405 8.11 -18.82 5.53
C TYR A 405 6.88 -19.32 4.77
N ARG A 406 7.08 -20.33 3.94
CA ARG A 406 6.03 -21.03 3.19
C ARG A 406 5.77 -22.37 3.85
N TYR A 407 4.52 -22.65 4.21
CA TYR A 407 4.16 -23.97 4.73
C TYR A 407 4.47 -25.06 3.69
N PRO A 408 4.91 -26.27 4.12
CA PRO A 408 5.11 -27.37 3.19
C PRO A 408 3.81 -27.71 2.46
N ARG A 409 3.84 -27.62 1.12
CA ARG A 409 2.66 -27.77 0.24
C ARG A 409 1.55 -26.74 0.52
N GLY A 410 1.89 -25.59 1.09
CA GLY A 410 0.99 -24.47 1.30
C GLY A 410 1.62 -23.16 0.83
N GLU A 411 1.24 -22.07 1.47
CA GLU A 411 1.55 -20.69 1.10
C GLU A 411 2.38 -19.98 2.18
N SER A 412 3.07 -18.91 1.79
CA SER A 412 3.59 -17.88 2.70
C SER A 412 2.69 -16.65 2.70
N TYR A 413 2.94 -15.69 3.59
CA TYR A 413 2.26 -14.38 3.48
C TYR A 413 2.71 -13.61 2.23
N GLU A 414 3.91 -13.87 1.73
CA GLU A 414 4.40 -13.31 0.47
C GLU A 414 3.64 -13.86 -0.74
N ASP A 415 3.17 -15.12 -0.71
CA ASP A 415 2.33 -15.69 -1.78
C ASP A 415 0.90 -15.13 -1.76
N LEU A 416 0.40 -14.73 -0.59
CA LEU A 416 -0.94 -14.18 -0.40
C LEU A 416 -1.07 -12.75 -0.92
N VAL A 417 0.06 -12.03 -1.00
CA VAL A 417 0.19 -10.66 -1.53
C VAL A 417 0.24 -10.70 -3.05
#